data_AF-A0A2E1ZL18-F1
#
_entry.id   AF-A0A2E1ZL18-F1
#
_cell.length_a   1.000
_cell.length_b   1.000
_cell.length_c   1.000
_cell.angle_alpha   90.00
_cell.angle_beta   90.00
_cell.angle_gamma   90.00
#
_symmetry.space_group_name_H-M   'P 1'
#
loop_
_entity.id
_entity.type
_entity.pdbx_description
1 polymer ?
#
loop_
_entity_poly.entity_id
_entity_poly.type
_entity_poly.pdbx_seq_one_letter_code
_entity_poly.pdbx_strand_id
1 'polypeptide(L)'
;MKKVSLDVWIQLLGMISVLAGLIFVGLELQQSQRIAVAAQQQDRAAITNDIINAFYEVDVDFQYTYFERDFSYELSTEEIAYRNAIHKAWFLYENDFYQYGQGLMDESTWQAKLNGIQQIYNYCDVRNIYNSRAQIFSLEFRNIVNSLPDNCLN
;
A
#
# COMPACT_ATOMS: atom_id res chain seq x y z
N MET A 1 -48.85 38.03 15.09
CA MET A 1 -47.58 37.27 14.99
C MET A 1 -46.42 38.21 15.31
N LYS A 2 -45.58 37.90 16.30
CA LYS A 2 -44.39 38.71 16.61
C LYS A 2 -43.38 38.57 15.46
N LYS A 3 -42.96 39.69 14.86
CA LYS A 3 -41.87 39.71 13.87
C LYS A 3 -40.55 39.53 14.61
N VAL A 4 -39.75 38.55 14.20
CA VAL A 4 -38.38 38.37 14.69
C VAL A 4 -37.57 39.60 14.28
N SER A 5 -36.77 40.17 15.18
CA SER A 5 -35.96 41.36 14.88
C SER A 5 -34.82 41.01 13.91
N LEU A 6 -34.40 41.99 13.14
CA LEU A 6 -33.31 41.84 12.17
C LEU A 6 -31.99 41.48 12.87
N ASP A 7 -31.77 41.96 14.10
CA ASP A 7 -30.60 41.62 14.91
C ASP A 7 -30.53 40.12 15.25
N VAL A 8 -31.66 39.49 15.56
CA VAL A 8 -31.72 38.04 15.84
C VAL A 8 -31.35 37.24 14.59
N TRP A 9 -31.76 37.70 13.41
CA TRP A 9 -31.37 37.07 12.14
C TRP A 9 -29.88 37.21 11.84
N ILE A 10 -29.31 38.41 12.05
CA ILE A 10 -27.87 38.64 11.88
C ILE A 10 -27.07 37.78 12.86
N GLN A 11 -27.49 37.70 14.12
CA GLN A 11 -26.82 36.89 15.12
C GLN A 11 -26.89 35.39 14.78
N LEU A 12 -28.05 34.91 14.35
CA LEU A 12 -28.20 33.52 13.91
C LEU A 12 -27.29 33.20 12.72
N LEU A 13 -27.23 34.09 11.71
CA LEU A 13 -26.33 33.94 10.57
C LEU A 13 -24.86 33.93 10.99
N GLY A 14 -24.47 34.78 11.95
CA GLY A 14 -23.11 34.80 12.50
C GLY A 14 -22.76 33.50 13.24
N MET A 15 -23.68 32.93 13.99
CA MET A 15 -23.44 31.63 14.66
C MET A 15 -23.35 30.49 13.64
N ILE A 16 -24.20 30.50 12.61
CA ILE A 16 -24.16 29.51 11.53
C ILE A 16 -22.85 29.61 10.74
N SER A 17 -22.34 30.81 10.47
CA SER A 17 -21.08 30.98 9.73
C SER A 17 -19.88 30.43 10.51
N VAL A 18 -19.84 30.63 11.84
CA VAL A 18 -18.82 30.04 12.71
C VAL A 18 -18.91 28.52 12.71
N LEU A 19 -20.12 27.96 12.86
CA LEU A 19 -20.32 26.51 12.81
C LEU A 19 -19.91 25.91 11.46
N ALA A 20 -20.26 26.57 10.35
CA ALA A 20 -19.86 26.15 9.01
C ALA A 20 -18.33 26.17 8.86
N GLY A 21 -17.65 27.19 9.39
CA GLY A 21 -16.18 27.27 9.42
C GLY A 21 -15.55 26.12 10.21
N LEU A 22 -16.10 25.79 11.39
CA LEU A 22 -15.60 24.67 12.21
C LEU A 22 -15.78 23.31 11.51
N ILE A 23 -16.92 23.11 10.84
CA ILE A 23 -17.17 21.88 10.07
C ILE A 23 -16.16 21.76 8.91
N PHE A 24 -15.94 22.84 8.17
CA PHE A 24 -14.97 22.87 7.07
C PHE A 24 -13.55 22.52 7.55
N VAL A 25 -13.08 23.14 8.64
CA VAL A 25 -11.78 22.82 9.24
C VAL A 25 -11.71 21.37 9.71
N GLY A 26 -12.79 20.84 10.30
CA GLY A 26 -12.85 19.44 10.71
C GLY A 26 -12.67 18.46 9.54
N LEU A 27 -13.29 18.77 8.39
CA LEU A 27 -13.15 17.98 7.17
C LEU A 27 -11.72 18.06 6.59
N GLU A 28 -11.12 19.25 6.56
CA GLU A 28 -9.74 19.43 6.09
C GLU A 28 -8.73 18.68 6.98
N LEU A 29 -8.91 18.72 8.31
CA LEU A 29 -8.06 17.99 9.25
C LEU A 29 -8.17 16.47 9.06
N GLN A 30 -9.38 15.95 8.84
CA GLN A 30 -9.58 14.52 8.56
C GLN A 30 -8.88 14.10 7.25
N GLN A 31 -8.99 14.92 6.20
CA GLN A 31 -8.31 14.65 4.93
C GLN A 31 -6.78 14.72 5.09
N SER A 32 -6.28 15.74 5.79
CA SER A 32 -4.84 15.90 6.06
C SER A 32 -4.27 14.71 6.85
N GLN A 33 -4.98 14.25 7.89
CA GLN A 33 -4.60 13.07 8.66
C GLN A 33 -4.55 11.82 7.77
N ARG A 34 -5.53 11.61 6.90
CA ARG A 34 -5.56 10.47 5.98
C ARG A 34 -4.34 10.46 5.05
N ILE A 35 -4.02 11.62 4.45
CA ILE A 35 -2.84 11.77 3.57
C ILE A 35 -1.55 11.52 4.35
N ALA A 36 -1.44 12.05 5.58
CA ALA A 36 -0.25 11.87 6.41
C ALA A 36 0.00 10.39 6.76
N VAL A 37 -1.05 9.64 7.14
CA VAL A 37 -0.93 8.20 7.43
C VAL A 37 -0.54 7.42 6.17
N ALA A 38 -1.08 7.78 5.01
CA ALA A 38 -0.72 7.13 3.76
C ALA A 38 0.70 7.45 3.28
N ALA A 39 1.18 8.67 3.52
CA ALA A 39 2.58 9.03 3.31
C ALA A 39 3.50 8.22 4.25
N GLN A 40 3.11 8.02 5.51
CA GLN A 40 3.85 7.17 6.43
C GLN A 40 3.92 5.71 5.94
N GLN A 41 2.85 5.18 5.34
CA GLN A 41 2.86 3.85 4.74
C GLN A 41 3.82 3.77 3.54
N GLN A 42 3.83 4.79 2.68
CA GLN A 42 4.78 4.93 1.58
C GLN A 42 6.23 4.93 2.10
N ASP A 43 6.51 5.69 3.16
CA ASP A 43 7.85 5.77 3.76
C ASP A 43 8.30 4.41 4.31
N ARG A 44 7.38 3.64 4.92
CA ARG A 44 7.67 2.27 5.37
C ARG A 44 8.00 1.33 4.21
N ALA A 45 7.29 1.46 3.09
CA ALA A 45 7.60 0.70 1.88
C ALA A 45 8.97 1.11 1.30
N ALA A 46 9.32 2.40 1.34
CA ALA A 46 10.63 2.90 0.92
C ALA A 46 11.78 2.36 1.79
N ILE A 47 11.65 2.42 3.12
CA ILE A 47 12.62 1.82 4.06
C ILE A 47 12.83 0.33 3.75
N THR A 48 11.75 -0.38 3.45
CA THR A 48 11.84 -1.81 3.15
C THR A 48 12.55 -2.07 1.81
N ASN A 49 12.36 -1.20 0.82
CA ASN A 49 13.14 -1.23 -0.42
C ASN A 49 14.63 -1.00 -0.15
N ASP A 50 14.97 -0.04 0.72
CA ASP A 50 16.35 0.24 1.11
C ASP A 50 16.99 -0.95 1.84
N ILE A 51 16.24 -1.64 2.70
CA ILE A 51 16.70 -2.91 3.30
C ILE A 51 17.04 -3.91 2.20
N ILE A 52 16.15 -4.14 1.21
CA ILE A 52 16.43 -5.10 0.13
C ILE A 52 17.61 -4.62 -0.74
N ASN A 53 17.76 -3.31 -0.99
CA ASN A 53 18.92 -2.75 -1.68
C ASN A 53 20.23 -3.12 -0.96
N ALA A 54 20.28 -3.01 0.36
CA ALA A 54 21.47 -3.37 1.12
C ALA A 54 21.86 -4.85 0.97
N PHE A 55 20.89 -5.76 0.83
CA PHE A 55 21.17 -7.18 0.54
C PHE A 55 21.67 -7.38 -0.89
N TYR A 56 21.08 -6.65 -1.84
CA TYR A 56 21.48 -6.66 -3.24
C TYR A 56 22.92 -6.16 -3.45
N GLU A 57 23.33 -5.10 -2.76
CA GLU A 57 24.68 -4.51 -2.86
C GLU A 57 25.82 -5.46 -2.47
N VAL A 58 25.51 -6.52 -1.72
CA VAL A 58 26.48 -7.52 -1.25
C VAL A 58 26.21 -8.92 -1.82
N ASP A 59 25.43 -9.01 -2.90
CA ASP A 59 25.06 -10.28 -3.56
C ASP A 59 24.44 -11.31 -2.60
N VAL A 60 23.49 -10.88 -1.77
CA VAL A 60 22.76 -11.74 -0.83
C VAL A 60 21.28 -11.84 -1.21
N ASP A 61 20.75 -13.07 -1.25
CA ASP A 61 19.33 -13.35 -1.49
C ASP A 61 18.50 -13.03 -0.25
N PHE A 62 17.56 -12.10 -0.37
CA PHE A 62 16.70 -11.70 0.74
C PHE A 62 15.75 -12.84 1.16
N GLN A 63 15.26 -13.66 0.22
CA GLN A 63 14.35 -14.76 0.53
C GLN A 63 15.04 -15.80 1.43
N TYR A 64 16.17 -16.36 0.99
CA TYR A 64 16.87 -17.39 1.75
C TYR A 64 17.35 -16.88 3.11
N THR A 65 17.99 -15.72 3.15
CA THR A 65 18.60 -15.23 4.40
C THR A 65 17.58 -14.67 5.40
N TYR A 66 16.59 -13.91 4.94
CA TYR A 66 15.64 -13.22 5.83
C TYR A 66 14.40 -14.08 6.15
N PHE A 67 13.76 -14.69 5.14
CA PHE A 67 12.55 -15.48 5.34
C PHE A 67 12.86 -16.91 5.80
N GLU A 68 13.83 -17.56 5.15
CA GLU A 68 14.09 -18.99 5.36
C GLU A 68 15.22 -19.25 6.38
N ARG A 69 16.05 -18.24 6.64
CA ARG A 69 17.27 -18.34 7.48
C ARG A 69 18.23 -19.42 6.99
N ASP A 70 18.28 -19.61 5.68
CA ASP A 70 19.25 -20.45 4.98
C ASP A 70 20.40 -19.59 4.46
N PHE A 71 21.62 -19.99 4.80
CA PHE A 71 22.86 -19.34 4.40
C PHE A 71 23.73 -20.23 3.50
N SER A 72 23.22 -21.41 3.14
CA SER A 72 23.90 -22.44 2.35
C SER A 72 23.26 -22.63 0.97
N TYR A 73 22.84 -21.53 0.34
CA TYR A 73 22.25 -21.53 -0.99
C TYR A 73 23.30 -21.29 -2.08
N GLU A 74 23.07 -21.86 -3.26
CA GLU A 74 23.84 -21.61 -4.47
C GLU A 74 22.94 -20.93 -5.50
N LEU A 75 23.15 -19.63 -5.70
CA LEU A 75 22.45 -18.80 -6.69
C LEU A 75 23.47 -17.92 -7.42
N SER A 76 23.23 -17.63 -8.70
CA SER A 76 23.98 -16.61 -9.43
C SER A 76 23.60 -15.20 -8.97
N THR A 77 24.47 -14.23 -9.23
CA THR A 77 24.18 -12.80 -8.99
C THR A 77 22.87 -12.37 -9.66
N GLU A 78 22.59 -12.83 -10.87
CA GLU A 78 21.37 -12.53 -11.61
C GLU A 78 20.12 -13.14 -10.96
N GLU A 79 20.22 -14.37 -10.44
CA GLU A 79 19.12 -15.02 -9.72
C GLU A 79 18.79 -14.28 -8.42
N ILE A 80 19.82 -13.86 -7.68
CA ILE A 80 19.69 -13.03 -6.47
C ILE A 80 19.05 -11.69 -6.82
N ALA A 81 19.53 -11.03 -7.88
CA ALA A 81 18.99 -9.76 -8.37
C ALA A 81 17.49 -9.87 -8.67
N TYR A 82 17.12 -10.91 -9.41
CA TYR A 82 15.75 -11.17 -9.82
C TYR A 82 14.85 -11.43 -8.62
N ARG A 83 15.23 -12.34 -7.71
CA ARG A 83 14.44 -12.66 -6.50
C ARG A 83 14.27 -11.44 -5.59
N ASN A 84 15.32 -10.65 -5.38
CA ASN A 84 15.26 -9.39 -4.64
C ASN A 84 14.34 -8.36 -5.32
N ALA A 85 14.31 -8.30 -6.66
CA ALA A 85 13.38 -7.46 -7.39
C ALA A 85 11.92 -7.90 -7.20
N ILE A 86 11.64 -9.21 -7.19
CA ILE A 86 10.30 -9.74 -6.91
C ILE A 86 9.83 -9.39 -5.51
N HIS A 87 10.72 -9.41 -4.52
CA HIS A 87 10.41 -8.91 -3.18
C HIS A 87 10.00 -7.44 -3.14
N LYS A 88 10.71 -6.58 -3.87
CA LYS A 88 10.37 -5.16 -3.97
C LYS A 88 9.03 -4.97 -4.67
N ALA A 89 8.76 -5.74 -5.73
CA ALA A 89 7.48 -5.70 -6.44
C ALA A 89 6.31 -6.05 -5.51
N TRP A 90 6.45 -7.09 -4.68
CA TRP A 90 5.41 -7.45 -3.70
C TRP A 90 5.16 -6.34 -2.67
N PHE A 91 6.21 -5.72 -2.12
CA PHE A 91 6.03 -4.58 -1.19
C PHE A 91 5.43 -3.36 -1.87
N LEU A 92 5.81 -3.09 -3.12
CA LEU A 92 5.22 -2.02 -3.92
C LEU A 92 3.72 -2.26 -4.12
N TYR A 93 3.31 -3.47 -4.48
CA TYR A 93 1.91 -3.77 -4.73
C TYR A 93 1.05 -3.78 -3.46
N GLU A 94 1.60 -4.22 -2.32
CA GLU A 94 0.91 -4.09 -1.03
C GLU A 94 0.69 -2.62 -0.66
N ASN A 95 1.69 -1.77 -0.90
CA ASN A 95 1.55 -0.33 -0.71
C ASN A 95 0.57 0.29 -1.69
N ASP A 96 0.64 -0.06 -2.99
CA ASP A 96 -0.30 0.42 -4.01
C ASP A 96 -1.76 0.06 -3.64
N PHE A 97 -1.99 -1.16 -3.14
CA PHE A 97 -3.29 -1.58 -2.62
C PHE A 97 -3.75 -0.70 -1.44
N TYR A 98 -2.85 -0.42 -0.50
CA TYR A 98 -3.15 0.47 0.62
C TYR A 98 -3.53 1.88 0.14
N GLN A 99 -2.75 2.46 -0.78
CA GLN A 99 -3.00 3.79 -1.35
C GLN A 99 -4.37 3.85 -2.06
N TYR A 100 -4.72 2.80 -2.80
CA TYR A 100 -6.03 2.65 -3.42
C TYR A 100 -7.16 2.58 -2.38
N GLY A 101 -6.99 1.79 -1.31
CA GLY A 101 -7.94 1.76 -0.19
C GLY A 101 -8.08 3.12 0.52
N GLN A 102 -7.03 3.95 0.50
CA GLN A 102 -7.07 5.33 0.96
C GLN A 102 -7.61 6.33 -0.07
N GLY A 103 -8.14 5.88 -1.22
CA GLY A 103 -8.68 6.77 -2.26
C GLY A 103 -7.64 7.74 -2.81
N LEU A 104 -6.35 7.41 -2.68
CA LEU A 104 -5.21 8.19 -3.18
C LEU A 104 -4.69 7.65 -4.52
N MET A 105 -5.34 6.62 -5.06
CA MET A 105 -5.10 6.03 -6.37
C MET A 105 -6.44 5.86 -7.08
N ASP A 106 -6.50 6.24 -8.35
CA ASP A 106 -7.70 6.07 -9.15
C ASP A 106 -7.88 4.60 -9.62
N GLU A 107 -9.12 4.27 -9.99
CA GLU A 107 -9.48 2.92 -10.43
C GLU A 107 -8.66 2.45 -11.62
N SER A 108 -8.41 3.31 -12.61
CA SER A 108 -7.71 2.91 -13.82
C SER A 108 -6.24 2.56 -13.55
N THR A 109 -5.60 3.32 -12.67
CA THR A 109 -4.26 3.00 -12.16
C THR A 109 -4.27 1.70 -11.38
N TRP A 110 -5.24 1.49 -10.48
CA TRP A 110 -5.35 0.26 -9.70
C TRP A 110 -5.53 -0.99 -10.57
N GLN A 111 -6.40 -0.93 -11.58
CA GLN A 111 -6.59 -2.02 -12.54
C GLN A 111 -5.30 -2.36 -13.30
N ALA A 112 -4.49 -1.35 -13.65
CA ALA A 112 -3.18 -1.59 -14.25
C ALA A 112 -2.22 -2.31 -13.27
N LYS A 113 -2.27 -1.98 -11.97
CA LYS A 113 -1.48 -2.67 -10.94
C LYS A 113 -1.92 -4.11 -10.74
N LEU A 114 -3.22 -4.40 -10.78
CA LEU A 114 -3.75 -5.76 -10.72
C LEU A 114 -3.18 -6.67 -11.82
N ASN A 115 -3.00 -6.15 -13.05
CA ASN A 115 -2.34 -6.90 -14.11
C ASN A 115 -0.89 -7.26 -13.75
N GLY A 116 -0.14 -6.32 -13.16
CA GLY A 116 1.22 -6.56 -12.68
C GLY A 116 1.29 -7.58 -11.56
N ILE A 117 0.38 -7.48 -10.59
CA ILE A 117 0.21 -8.47 -9.50
C ILE A 117 -0.06 -9.86 -10.08
N GLN A 118 -0.99 -9.97 -11.02
CA GLN A 118 -1.31 -11.24 -11.67
C GLN A 118 -0.10 -11.82 -12.39
N GLN A 119 0.70 -10.99 -13.07
CA GLN A 119 1.91 -11.47 -13.74
C GLN A 119 2.91 -12.04 -12.76
N ILE A 120 3.30 -11.28 -11.73
CA ILE A 120 4.31 -11.75 -10.77
C ILE A 120 3.81 -12.89 -9.90
N TYR A 121 2.50 -12.96 -9.64
CA TYR A 121 1.89 -14.11 -8.99
C TYR A 121 2.14 -15.34 -9.86
N ASN A 122 1.95 -15.26 -11.17
CA ASN A 122 2.14 -16.38 -12.09
C ASN A 122 3.61 -16.69 -12.47
N TYR A 123 4.61 -16.07 -11.83
CA TYR A 123 6.01 -16.49 -11.95
C TYR A 123 6.28 -17.68 -11.03
N CYS A 124 6.12 -18.89 -11.58
CA CYS A 124 6.11 -20.12 -10.80
C CYS A 124 7.46 -20.49 -10.17
N ASP A 125 8.55 -20.10 -10.81
CA ASP A 125 9.94 -20.23 -10.36
C ASP A 125 10.23 -19.48 -9.05
N VAL A 126 9.47 -18.41 -8.78
CA VAL A 126 9.60 -17.57 -7.58
C VAL A 126 8.32 -17.51 -6.74
N ARG A 127 7.39 -18.43 -6.97
CA ARG A 127 6.11 -18.47 -6.23
C ARG A 127 6.31 -18.65 -4.72
N ASN A 128 7.41 -19.28 -4.30
CA ASN A 128 7.79 -19.41 -2.89
C ASN A 128 7.91 -18.05 -2.17
N ILE A 129 8.29 -16.99 -2.89
CA ILE A 129 8.37 -15.63 -2.35
C ILE A 129 6.99 -15.12 -1.93
N TYR A 130 5.97 -15.29 -2.78
CA TYR A 130 4.60 -14.97 -2.40
C TYR A 130 4.15 -15.85 -1.23
N ASN A 131 4.36 -17.17 -1.32
CA ASN A 131 3.89 -18.10 -0.30
C ASN A 131 4.44 -17.78 1.10
N SER A 132 5.72 -17.42 1.19
CA SER A 132 6.38 -17.03 2.45
C SER A 132 5.81 -15.73 3.01
N ARG A 133 5.40 -14.80 2.14
CA ARG A 133 4.86 -13.49 2.49
C ARG A 133 3.38 -13.46 2.71
N ALA A 134 2.64 -14.40 2.12
CA ALA A 134 1.19 -14.41 2.13
C ALA A 134 0.68 -14.22 3.55
N GLN A 135 1.25 -14.93 4.53
CA GLN A 135 0.87 -14.89 5.93
C GLN A 135 1.01 -13.51 6.61
N ILE A 136 1.95 -12.68 6.15
CA ILE A 136 2.22 -11.34 6.71
C ILE A 136 1.52 -10.21 5.95
N PHE A 137 1.00 -10.47 4.76
CA PHE A 137 0.12 -9.52 4.07
C PHE A 137 -1.20 -9.35 4.81
N SER A 138 -1.81 -8.17 4.64
CA SER A 138 -3.21 -7.94 5.04
C SER A 138 -4.13 -8.99 4.42
N LEU A 139 -5.19 -9.34 5.15
CA LEU A 139 -6.14 -10.35 4.70
C LEU A 139 -6.82 -9.91 3.39
N GLU A 140 -7.13 -8.63 3.28
CA GLU A 140 -7.77 -8.02 2.11
C GLU A 140 -6.86 -8.10 0.88
N PHE A 141 -5.58 -7.75 1.00
CA PHE A 141 -4.63 -7.85 -0.11
C PHE A 141 -4.44 -9.31 -0.54
N ARG A 142 -4.28 -10.21 0.45
CA ARG A 142 -4.14 -11.65 0.19
C ARG A 142 -5.34 -12.22 -0.56
N ASN A 143 -6.56 -11.84 -0.18
CA ASN A 143 -7.78 -12.27 -0.84
C ASN A 143 -7.84 -11.81 -2.30
N ILE A 144 -7.39 -10.58 -2.58
CA ILE A 144 -7.27 -10.08 -3.96
C ILE A 144 -6.30 -10.94 -4.75
N VAL A 145 -5.08 -11.15 -4.25
CA VAL A 145 -4.07 -11.96 -4.96
C VAL A 145 -4.57 -13.39 -5.21
N ASN A 146 -5.16 -14.03 -4.19
CA ASN A 146 -5.68 -15.40 -4.29
C ASN A 146 -6.92 -15.53 -5.18
N SER A 147 -7.59 -14.43 -5.52
CA SER A 147 -8.70 -14.44 -6.47
C SER A 147 -8.24 -14.41 -7.93
N LEU A 148 -6.96 -14.11 -8.18
CA LEU A 148 -6.39 -14.06 -9.52
C LEU A 148 -6.18 -15.48 -10.07
N PRO A 149 -6.22 -15.65 -11.41
CA PRO A 149 -5.89 -16.93 -12.04
C PRO A 149 -4.51 -17.44 -11.64
N ASP A 150 -4.45 -18.71 -11.22
CA ASP A 150 -3.22 -19.37 -10.79
C ASP A 150 -2.76 -20.41 -11.81
N ASN A 151 -1.75 -20.06 -12.58
CA ASN A 151 -1.16 -20.91 -13.62
C ASN A 151 -0.09 -21.87 -13.07
N CYS A 152 0.31 -21.72 -11.80
CA CYS A 152 1.37 -22.53 -11.19
C CYS A 152 0.85 -23.81 -10.54
N LEU A 153 -0.48 -24.00 -10.50
CA LEU A 153 -1.14 -25.21 -10.00
C LEU A 153 -1.46 -26.22 -11.12
N ASN A 154 -1.09 -25.92 -12.38
CA ASN A 154 -1.31 -26.77 -13.55
C ASN A 154 -0.09 -27.63 -13.88
#